data_AF-A0A3A6NKW7-F1
#
_entry.id   AF-A0A3A6NKW7-F1
#
_cell.length_a   1.000
_cell.length_b   1.000
_cell.length_c   1.000
_cell.angle_alpha   90.00
_cell.angle_beta   90.00
_cell.angle_gamma   90.00
#
_symmetry.space_group_name_H-M   'P 1'
#
loop_
_entity.id
_entity.type
_entity.pdbx_description
1 polymer ?
#
loop_
_entity_poly.entity_id
_entity_poly.type
_entity_poly.pdbx_seq_one_letter_code
_entity_poly.pdbx_strand_id
1 'polypeptide(L)'
;MRLKLIILAAKKNNYPCMVSVQNGYVYFYEVFKVVDKQSIRLYGLEGAQYDWETFYEPFAGDNYYKGPATDKPLPPGLYRIKVSNPHNEGKYVLCVGRKETFTMSEAMQMIQRLPDIKRFFEKSPLTAFFNLVGLFMLLFILLLAGTAFLVYRKISGHFKN
;
A
#
# COMPACT_ATOMS: atom_id res chain seq x y z
N MET A 1 -22.14 0.96 -5.14
CA MET A 1 -20.76 1.25 -4.67
C MET A 1 -19.85 1.35 -5.90
N ARG A 2 -18.88 2.27 -5.95
CA ARG A 2 -17.88 2.29 -7.03
C ARG A 2 -16.61 1.62 -6.55
N LEU A 3 -16.15 0.60 -7.28
CA LEU A 3 -14.93 -0.12 -6.97
C LEU A 3 -13.81 0.47 -7.82
N LYS A 4 -12.79 1.02 -7.16
CA LYS A 4 -11.53 1.37 -7.82
C LYS A 4 -10.49 0.28 -7.53
N LEU A 5 -9.89 -0.28 -8.57
CA LEU A 5 -8.86 -1.31 -8.48
C LEU A 5 -7.58 -0.80 -9.14
N ILE A 6 -6.42 -0.99 -8.50
CA ILE A 6 -5.11 -0.65 -9.05
C ILE A 6 -4.11 -1.74 -8.65
N ILE A 7 -3.24 -2.13 -9.58
CA ILE A 7 -2.10 -3.03 -9.29
C ILE A 7 -0.83 -2.19 -9.22
N LEU A 8 -0.05 -2.42 -8.16
CA LEU A 8 1.27 -1.85 -7.98
C LEU A 8 2.29 -2.99 -7.96
N ALA A 9 3.06 -3.14 -9.05
CA ALA A 9 4.13 -4.13 -9.12
C ALA A 9 5.41 -3.57 -8.48
N ALA A 10 6.10 -4.36 -7.67
CA ALA A 10 7.30 -3.90 -6.98
C ALA A 10 8.45 -3.61 -7.95
N LYS A 11 9.06 -2.44 -7.83
CA LYS A 11 10.25 -2.06 -8.60
C LYS A 11 11.51 -2.52 -7.85
N LYS A 12 12.13 -3.64 -8.26
CA LYS A 12 13.47 -4.05 -7.79
C LYS A 12 14.39 -4.35 -8.98
N ASN A 13 15.64 -3.90 -8.87
CA ASN A 13 16.67 -4.07 -9.90
C ASN A 13 17.22 -5.51 -10.05
N ASN A 14 16.81 -6.49 -9.23
CA ASN A 14 17.47 -7.81 -9.14
C ASN A 14 16.51 -9.01 -8.84
N TYR A 15 15.24 -8.94 -9.21
CA TYR A 15 14.42 -10.16 -9.29
C TYR A 15 14.16 -10.51 -10.75
N PRO A 16 14.45 -11.73 -11.21
CA PRO A 16 13.96 -12.24 -12.49
C PRO A 16 12.46 -12.59 -12.42
N CYS A 17 11.67 -11.96 -11.55
CA CYS A 17 10.24 -12.24 -11.42
C CYS A 17 9.40 -11.54 -12.51
N MET A 18 10.04 -11.10 -13.59
CA MET A 18 9.47 -10.19 -14.57
C MET A 18 9.76 -10.74 -15.95
N VAL A 19 8.72 -11.28 -16.61
CA VAL A 19 8.75 -11.42 -18.07
C VAL A 19 8.66 -10.01 -18.63
N SER A 20 9.83 -9.37 -18.75
CA SER A 20 10.01 -8.16 -19.54
C SER A 20 9.75 -8.53 -20.99
N VAL A 21 8.51 -8.34 -21.44
CA VAL A 21 8.27 -8.16 -22.87
C VAL A 21 8.61 -6.71 -23.17
N GLN A 22 9.21 -6.47 -24.33
CA GLN A 22 9.83 -5.21 -24.78
C GLN A 22 9.02 -3.90 -24.57
N ASN A 23 7.76 -3.93 -24.12
CA ASN A 23 6.88 -2.78 -23.92
C ASN A 23 5.98 -2.82 -22.65
N GLY A 24 6.21 -3.65 -21.63
CA GLY A 24 5.42 -3.53 -20.37
C GLY A 24 5.32 -4.77 -19.47
N TYR A 25 4.71 -4.60 -18.29
CA TYR A 25 4.53 -5.65 -17.28
C TYR A 25 3.25 -6.45 -17.55
N VAL A 26 3.36 -7.79 -17.55
CA VAL A 26 2.24 -8.69 -17.90
C VAL A 26 1.53 -9.16 -16.64
N TYR A 27 0.64 -8.34 -16.07
CA TYR A 27 -0.32 -8.78 -15.05
C TYR A 27 -1.72 -8.84 -15.64
N PHE A 28 -2.40 -9.96 -15.43
CA PHE A 28 -3.82 -10.12 -15.70
C PHE A 28 -4.58 -9.92 -14.41
N TYR A 29 -5.63 -9.11 -14.47
CA TYR A 29 -6.59 -9.05 -13.39
C TYR A 29 -7.96 -9.47 -13.89
N GLU A 30 -8.68 -10.20 -13.06
CA GLU A 30 -10.02 -10.68 -13.35
C GLU A 30 -10.92 -10.49 -12.13
N VAL A 31 -12.10 -9.92 -12.35
CA VAL A 31 -13.09 -9.64 -11.31
C VAL A 31 -14.29 -10.56 -11.52
N PHE A 32 -14.66 -11.29 -10.46
CA PHE A 32 -15.79 -12.20 -10.44
C PHE A 32 -16.78 -11.78 -9.37
N LYS A 33 -18.09 -11.80 -9.69
CA LYS A 33 -19.15 -11.74 -8.69
C LYS A 33 -19.44 -13.14 -8.18
N VAL A 34 -19.52 -13.31 -6.86
CA VAL A 34 -19.84 -14.59 -6.25
C VAL A 34 -21.35 -14.64 -5.95
N VAL A 35 -22.04 -15.63 -6.49
CA VAL A 35 -23.48 -15.89 -6.29
C VAL A 35 -23.66 -17.39 -6.05
N ASP A 36 -24.26 -17.78 -4.93
CA ASP A 36 -24.54 -19.19 -4.60
C ASP A 36 -23.35 -20.14 -4.79
N LYS A 37 -22.18 -19.73 -4.30
CA LYS A 37 -20.87 -20.41 -4.42
C LYS A 37 -20.30 -20.49 -5.85
N GLN A 38 -21.01 -20.00 -6.86
CA GLN A 38 -20.50 -19.85 -8.22
C GLN A 38 -19.85 -18.48 -8.42
N SER A 39 -18.84 -18.40 -9.29
CA SER A 39 -18.15 -17.16 -9.62
C SER A 39 -18.40 -16.78 -11.08
N ILE A 40 -19.11 -15.69 -11.30
CA ILE A 40 -19.42 -15.15 -12.62
C ILE A 40 -18.39 -14.08 -12.96
N ARG A 41 -17.61 -14.29 -14.03
CA ARG A 41 -16.63 -13.31 -14.51
C ARG A 41 -17.35 -12.06 -14.99
N LEU A 42 -16.96 -10.90 -14.48
CA LEU A 42 -17.53 -9.61 -14.88
C LEU A 42 -16.68 -8.92 -15.93
N TYR A 43 -15.39 -8.76 -15.64
CA TYR A 43 -14.42 -8.15 -16.54
C TYR A 43 -13.00 -8.51 -16.11
N GLY A 44 -12.05 -8.25 -16.99
CA GLY A 44 -10.63 -8.28 -16.69
C GLY A 44 -9.88 -7.27 -17.53
N LEU A 45 -8.62 -7.04 -17.18
CA LEU A 45 -7.67 -6.28 -17.98
C LEU A 45 -6.38 -7.07 -18.12
N GLU A 46 -5.70 -6.79 -19.21
CA GLU A 46 -4.40 -7.33 -19.54
C GLU A 46 -3.38 -6.19 -19.44
N GLY A 47 -2.50 -6.27 -18.45
CA GLY A 47 -1.51 -5.22 -18.16
C GLY A 47 -0.55 -4.93 -19.31
N ALA A 48 -0.39 -5.86 -20.26
CA ALA A 48 0.42 -5.69 -21.46
C ALA A 48 -0.16 -4.66 -22.45
N GLN A 49 -1.44 -4.29 -22.31
CA GLN A 49 -2.12 -3.33 -23.18
C GLN A 49 -2.06 -1.89 -22.66
N TYR A 50 -1.31 -1.64 -21.57
CA TYR A 50 -1.28 -0.36 -20.89
C TYR A 50 0.14 0.08 -20.61
N ASP A 51 0.34 1.40 -20.62
CA ASP A 51 1.58 2.00 -20.15
C ASP A 51 1.63 1.97 -18.63
N TRP A 52 2.73 1.43 -18.10
CA TRP A 52 2.97 1.39 -16.66
C TRP A 52 3.80 2.58 -16.22
N GLU A 53 3.29 3.29 -15.23
CA GLU A 53 3.92 4.50 -14.71
C GLU A 53 4.76 4.18 -13.48
N THR A 54 5.89 4.86 -13.30
CA THR A 54 6.59 4.81 -12.02
C THR A 54 5.78 5.54 -10.96
N PHE A 55 5.61 4.91 -9.79
CA PHE A 55 4.87 5.46 -8.67
C PHE A 55 5.66 5.31 -7.37
N TYR A 56 5.82 6.40 -6.64
CA TYR A 56 6.35 6.38 -5.28
C TYR A 56 5.21 6.45 -4.28
N GLU A 57 5.11 5.44 -3.41
CA GLU A 57 4.14 5.40 -2.32
C GLU A 57 4.81 5.97 -1.05
N PRO A 58 4.39 7.15 -0.57
CA PRO A 58 5.11 7.89 0.46
C PRO A 58 4.97 7.32 1.89
N PHE A 59 3.92 6.56 2.19
CA PHE A 59 3.66 6.07 3.55
C PHE A 59 4.48 4.83 3.88
N ALA A 60 4.59 3.87 2.97
CA ALA A 60 5.52 2.77 3.06
C ALA A 60 6.92 3.19 2.60
N GLY A 61 7.06 4.18 1.72
CA GLY A 61 8.34 4.60 1.16
C GLY A 61 8.87 3.58 0.16
N ASP A 62 8.01 3.12 -0.74
CA ASP A 62 8.31 2.11 -1.75
C ASP A 62 8.03 2.61 -3.16
N ASN A 63 8.87 2.17 -4.10
CA ASN A 63 8.68 2.44 -5.52
C ASN A 63 7.99 1.26 -6.19
N TYR A 64 7.00 1.57 -7.01
CA TYR A 64 6.21 0.63 -7.77
C TYR A 64 6.16 1.02 -9.24
N TYR A 65 5.80 0.06 -10.07
CA TYR A 65 5.16 0.33 -11.34
C TYR A 65 3.65 0.22 -11.15
N LYS A 66 2.95 1.29 -11.49
CA LYS A 66 1.51 1.40 -11.37
C LYS A 66 0.89 0.97 -12.70
N GLY A 67 0.17 -0.12 -12.64
CA GLY A 67 -0.54 -0.69 -13.77
C GLY A 67 -1.91 -0.03 -13.97
N PRO A 68 -2.70 -0.58 -14.90
CA PRO A 68 -3.98 -0.01 -15.24
C PRO A 68 -4.94 -0.02 -14.05
N ALA A 69 -5.69 1.08 -13.93
CA ALA A 69 -6.70 1.25 -12.90
C ALA A 69 -8.09 1.09 -13.51
N THR A 70 -9.06 0.63 -12.73
CA THR A 70 -10.47 0.60 -13.14
C THR A 70 -11.33 1.16 -12.04
N ASP A 71 -12.22 2.09 -12.39
CA ASP A 71 -13.22 2.68 -11.50
C ASP A 71 -14.60 2.41 -12.11
N LYS A 72 -15.24 1.31 -11.69
CA LYS A 72 -16.54 0.88 -12.21
C LYS A 72 -17.58 0.82 -11.09
N PRO A 73 -18.82 1.26 -11.35
CA PRO A 73 -19.93 1.01 -10.44
C PRO A 73 -20.24 -0.49 -10.44
N LEU A 74 -20.29 -1.08 -9.25
CA LEU A 74 -20.67 -2.49 -9.05
C LEU A 74 -21.80 -2.58 -8.02
N PRO A 75 -22.75 -3.52 -8.20
CA PRO A 75 -23.78 -3.76 -7.20
C PRO A 75 -23.14 -4.24 -5.88
N PRO A 76 -23.76 -4.00 -4.71
CA PRO A 76 -23.29 -4.58 -3.47
C PRO A 76 -23.23 -6.11 -3.55
N GLY A 77 -22.24 -6.71 -2.90
CA GLY A 77 -22.09 -8.17 -2.88
C GLY A 77 -20.65 -8.62 -2.66
N LEU A 78 -20.46 -9.94 -2.70
CA LEU A 78 -19.16 -10.57 -2.58
C LEU A 78 -18.47 -10.67 -3.94
N TYR A 79 -17.21 -10.27 -3.98
CA TYR A 79 -16.38 -10.29 -5.18
C TYR A 79 -15.11 -11.10 -4.93
N ARG A 80 -14.68 -11.84 -5.94
CA ARG A 80 -13.36 -12.47 -5.99
C ARG A 80 -12.54 -11.72 -7.04
N ILE A 81 -11.35 -11.31 -6.66
CA ILE A 81 -10.38 -10.71 -7.56
C ILE A 81 -9.25 -11.71 -7.72
N LYS A 82 -8.93 -12.05 -8.96
CA LYS A 82 -7.78 -12.89 -9.31
C LYS A 82 -6.76 -12.01 -10.00
N VAL A 83 -5.53 -12.06 -9.51
CA VAL A 83 -4.36 -11.44 -10.14
C VAL A 83 -3.41 -12.57 -10.51
N SER A 84 -2.92 -12.57 -11.74
CA SER A 84 -1.99 -13.59 -12.25
C SER A 84 -1.03 -12.98 -13.24
N ASN A 85 0.10 -13.65 -13.47
CA ASN A 85 1.00 -13.37 -14.60
C ASN A 85 1.45 -14.71 -15.21
N PRO A 86 2.14 -14.73 -16.37
CA PRO A 86 2.46 -15.97 -17.07
C PRO A 86 3.21 -17.02 -16.24
N HIS A 87 3.97 -16.61 -15.23
CA HIS A 87 4.74 -17.50 -14.35
C HIS A 87 4.21 -17.54 -12.91
N ASN A 88 3.21 -16.74 -12.58
CA ASN A 88 2.76 -16.41 -11.22
C ASN A 88 3.90 -16.06 -10.26
N GLU A 89 4.91 -15.34 -10.75
CA GLU A 89 6.07 -14.92 -9.98
C GLU A 89 6.01 -13.43 -9.64
N GLY A 90 6.79 -13.02 -8.64
CA GLY A 90 6.96 -11.60 -8.32
C GLY A 90 5.93 -11.04 -7.36
N LYS A 91 6.25 -9.87 -6.82
CA LYS A 91 5.54 -9.28 -5.70
C LYS A 91 4.79 -8.04 -6.15
N TYR A 92 3.52 -7.96 -5.75
CA TYR A 92 2.64 -6.85 -6.08
C TYR A 92 1.77 -6.47 -4.88
N VAL A 93 1.20 -5.28 -4.93
CA VAL A 93 0.15 -4.82 -4.03
C VAL A 93 -1.12 -4.59 -4.86
N LEU A 94 -2.25 -5.04 -4.32
CA LEU A 94 -3.56 -4.76 -4.88
C LEU A 94 -4.24 -3.67 -4.05
N CYS A 95 -4.46 -2.51 -4.65
CA CYS A 95 -5.18 -1.41 -4.02
C CYS A 95 -6.66 -1.47 -4.42
N VAL A 96 -7.54 -1.52 -3.42
CA VAL A 96 -8.99 -1.60 -3.58
C VAL A 96 -9.63 -0.43 -2.85
N GLY A 97 -10.43 0.37 -3.55
CA GLY A 97 -11.15 1.51 -2.98
C GLY A 97 -10.78 2.84 -3.62
N ARG A 98 -11.68 3.83 -3.50
CA ARG A 98 -11.54 5.16 -4.11
C ARG A 98 -11.11 6.25 -3.13
N LYS A 99 -11.58 6.15 -1.89
CA LYS A 99 -11.21 7.04 -0.79
C LYS A 99 -10.66 6.18 0.33
N GLU A 100 -9.52 6.59 0.86
CA GLU A 100 -8.96 6.03 2.08
C GLU A 100 -9.36 6.96 3.22
N THR A 101 -10.04 6.40 4.22
CA THR A 101 -10.26 7.08 5.50
C THR A 101 -9.30 6.44 6.47
N PHE A 102 -8.50 7.25 7.16
CA PHE A 102 -7.55 6.77 8.14
C PHE A 102 -8.04 7.12 9.54
N THR A 103 -8.52 6.12 10.25
CA THR A 103 -8.78 6.20 11.69
C THR A 103 -7.48 6.03 12.47
N MET A 104 -7.46 6.46 13.73
CA MET A 104 -6.30 6.25 14.62
C MET A 104 -5.97 4.75 14.77
N SER A 105 -6.98 3.88 14.81
CA SER A 105 -6.79 2.43 14.88
C SER A 105 -6.10 1.87 13.63
N GLU A 106 -6.50 2.32 12.44
CA GLU A 106 -5.86 1.92 11.18
C GLU A 106 -4.42 2.44 11.08
N ALA A 107 -4.15 3.65 11.58
CA ALA A 107 -2.79 4.19 11.64
C ALA A 107 -1.88 3.33 12.53
N MET A 108 -2.36 2.90 13.70
CA MET A 108 -1.60 2.01 14.59
C MET A 108 -1.36 0.64 13.97
N GLN A 109 -2.36 0.07 13.30
CA GLN A 109 -2.21 -1.19 12.57
C GLN A 109 -1.20 -1.06 11.43
N MET A 110 -1.22 0.04 10.68
CA MET A 110 -0.23 0.31 9.64
C MET A 110 1.19 0.35 10.21
N ILE A 111 1.43 1.08 11.30
CA ILE A 111 2.74 1.15 11.96
C ILE A 111 3.24 -0.26 12.35
N GLN A 112 2.35 -1.12 12.86
CA GLN A 112 2.69 -2.49 13.23
C GLN A 112 3.00 -3.38 12.01
N ARG A 113 2.31 -3.19 10.88
CA ARG A 113 2.42 -4.04 9.70
C ARG A 113 3.50 -3.60 8.71
N LEU A 114 3.90 -2.34 8.70
CA LEU A 114 4.92 -1.83 7.78
C LEU A 114 6.24 -2.63 7.80
N PRO A 115 6.79 -3.05 8.96
CA PRO A 115 7.96 -3.92 8.99
C PRO A 115 7.76 -5.25 8.24
N ASP A 116 6.57 -5.85 8.33
CA ASP A 116 6.25 -7.10 7.61
C ASP A 116 6.13 -6.87 6.12
N ILE A 117 5.57 -5.74 5.70
CA ILE A 117 5.53 -5.33 4.28
C ILE A 117 6.97 -5.20 3.76
N LYS A 118 7.88 -4.58 4.52
CA LYS A 118 9.29 -4.51 4.13
C LYS A 118 9.92 -5.89 3.98
N ARG A 119 9.68 -6.81 4.93
CA ARG A 119 10.15 -8.20 4.82
C ARG A 119 9.59 -8.92 3.61
N PHE A 120 8.29 -8.75 3.34
CA PHE A 120 7.64 -9.31 2.16
C PHE A 120 8.37 -8.87 0.89
N PHE A 121 8.78 -7.61 0.77
CA PHE A 121 9.57 -7.12 -0.37
C PHE A 121 11.09 -7.35 -0.27
N GLU A 122 11.55 -8.11 0.74
CA GLU A 122 12.97 -8.36 1.08
C GLU A 122 13.78 -7.08 1.27
N LYS A 123 13.17 -6.10 1.92
CA LYS A 123 13.84 -4.89 2.41
C LYS A 123 14.07 -5.01 3.90
N SER A 124 15.05 -4.25 4.41
CA SER A 124 15.29 -4.17 5.84
C SER A 124 14.04 -3.63 6.55
N PRO A 125 13.54 -4.29 7.62
CA PRO A 125 12.38 -3.82 8.39
C PRO A 125 12.56 -2.41 8.96
N LEU A 126 13.79 -1.98 9.20
CA LEU A 126 14.08 -0.63 9.72
C LEU A 126 13.67 0.48 8.73
N THR A 127 13.71 0.18 7.43
CA THR A 127 13.29 1.14 6.40
C THR A 127 11.78 1.42 6.42
N ALA A 128 10.99 0.69 7.20
CA ALA A 128 9.57 0.94 7.44
C ALA A 128 9.29 2.34 8.02
N PHE A 129 10.28 2.95 8.67
CA PHE A 129 10.15 4.24 9.34
C PHE A 129 11.05 5.33 8.75
N PHE A 130 11.69 5.08 7.59
CA PHE A 130 12.49 6.09 6.88
C PHE A 130 11.68 6.70 5.72
N ASN A 131 10.48 7.15 6.04
CA ASN A 131 9.46 7.63 5.10
C ASN A 131 8.53 8.64 5.80
N LEU A 132 7.39 8.95 5.18
CA LEU A 132 6.44 9.92 5.72
C LEU A 132 5.84 9.49 7.08
N VAL A 133 5.64 8.18 7.31
CA VAL A 133 5.17 7.65 8.61
C VAL A 133 6.19 7.92 9.71
N GLY A 134 7.47 7.65 9.44
CA GLY A 134 8.54 7.97 10.38
C GLY A 134 8.64 9.45 10.71
N LEU A 135 8.43 10.33 9.73
CA LEU A 135 8.39 11.77 9.95
C LEU A 135 7.24 12.16 10.89
N PHE A 136 6.04 11.65 10.67
CA PHE A 136 4.91 11.91 11.57
C PHE A 136 5.16 11.37 12.98
N MET A 137 5.76 10.19 13.11
CA MET A 137 6.14 9.64 14.41
C MET A 137 7.18 10.52 15.13
N LEU A 138 8.20 11.00 14.40
CA LEU A 138 9.21 11.90 14.96
C LEU A 138 8.58 13.20 15.45
N LEU A 139 7.71 13.83 14.65
CA LEU A 139 7.00 15.05 15.04
C LEU A 139 6.14 14.83 16.29
N PHE A 140 5.46 13.69 16.38
CA PHE A 140 4.65 13.33 17.54
C PHE A 140 5.52 13.15 18.81
N ILE A 141 6.65 12.45 18.70
CA ILE A 141 7.59 12.26 19.82
C ILE A 141 8.16 13.61 20.27
N LEU A 142 8.55 14.49 19.35
CA LEU A 142 9.05 15.83 19.67
C LEU A 142 7.99 16.69 20.38
N LEU A 143 6.73 16.57 19.98
CA LEU A 143 5.62 17.26 20.66
C LEU A 143 5.43 16.75 22.09
N LEU A 144 5.50 15.43 22.33
CA LEU A 144 5.44 14.86 23.67
C LEU A 144 6.64 15.27 24.53
N ALA A 145 7.85 15.23 23.98
CA ALA A 145 9.07 15.66 24.68
C ALA A 145 9.03 17.15 25.04
N GLY A 146 8.57 18.00 24.11
CA GLY A 146 8.41 19.43 24.33
C GLY A 146 7.40 19.73 25.43
N THR A 147 6.24 19.08 25.42
CA THR A 147 5.22 19.24 26.47
C THR A 147 5.73 18.77 27.84
N ALA A 148 6.39 17.61 27.91
CA ALA A 148 7.01 17.11 29.13
C ALA A 148 8.09 18.07 29.69
N PHE A 149 8.92 18.64 28.81
CA PHE A 149 9.94 19.61 29.19
C PHE A 149 9.33 20.90 29.76
N LEU A 150 8.26 21.43 29.15
CA LEU A 150 7.56 22.61 29.66
C LEU A 150 6.93 22.35 31.04
N VAL A 151 6.33 21.19 31.24
CA VAL A 151 5.79 20.76 32.53
C VAL A 151 6.90 20.66 33.58
N TYR A 152 8.01 20.01 33.25
CA TYR A 152 9.18 19.90 34.13
C TYR A 152 9.72 21.28 34.53
N ARG A 153 9.83 22.22 33.58
CA ARG A 153 10.26 23.60 33.87
C ARG A 153 9.30 24.33 34.80
N LYS A 154 7.98 24.17 34.63
CA LYS A 154 6.98 24.80 35.48
C LYS A 154 7.05 24.27 36.92
N ILE A 155 7.18 22.95 37.09
CA ILE A 155 7.29 22.30 38.40
C ILE A 155 8.61 22.70 39.08
N SER A 156 9.74 22.57 38.40
CA SER A 156 11.05 22.92 38.98
C SER A 156 11.20 24.41 39.28
N GLY A 157 10.55 25.29 38.52
CA GLY A 157 10.47 26.71 38.81
C GLY A 157 9.60 27.02 40.04
N HIS A 158 8.56 26.23 40.31
CA HIS A 158 7.72 26.40 41.51
C HIS A 158 8.46 26.04 42.80
N PHE A 159 9.39 25.07 42.78
CA PHE A 159 10.18 24.69 43.96
C PHE A 159 11.36 25.62 44.27
N LYS A 160 11.69 26.55 43.38
CA LYS A 160 12.81 27.51 43.56
C LYS A 160 12.36 28.87 44.11
N ASN A 161 11.06 29.11 44.25
CA ASN A 161 10.45 30.30 44.86
C ASN A 161 9.76 29.93 46.16
#